data_AF-A0A1N6VZH4-F1
#
_entry.id   AF-A0A1N6VZH4-F1
#
_cell.length_a   1.000
_cell.length_b   1.000
_cell.length_c   1.000
_cell.angle_alpha   90.00
_cell.angle_beta   90.00
_cell.angle_gamma   90.00
#
_symmetry.space_group_name_H-M   'P 1'
#
loop_
_entity.id
_entity.type
_entity.pdbx_description
1 polymer ?
#
loop_
_entity_poly.entity_id
_entity_poly.type
_entity_poly.pdbx_seq_one_letter_code
_entity_poly.pdbx_strand_id
1 'polypeptide(L)'
;MTTSNPRHNPSGLRVSRDQVLVAYATQMIARTQLSQDDFAQALSAQLHLLIPIKAVAANVPDFEALARGNDTAAFLRASGAWLRRVGRWLSGEVEVPGWIEEAWVQALTGEYQERCLNELASRHGLTGARALEGNACPVGVFGQLVARLGQTVELGSEILADGKIDEGDLPLLPEFIDRLKAVEARCGELRTKAQMAMANESTSPVAPVRAVRTR
;
A
#
# COMPACT_ATOMS: atom_id res chain seq x y z
N MET A 1 6.53 -1.04 29.62
CA MET A 1 6.35 -1.81 28.36
C MET A 1 4.86 -1.80 28.05
N THR A 2 4.43 -0.91 27.16
CA THR A 2 3.02 -0.71 26.83
C THR A 2 2.83 -1.23 25.41
N THR A 3 2.31 -2.44 25.30
CA THR A 3 1.96 -3.05 24.02
C THR A 3 0.67 -2.42 23.53
N SER A 4 0.77 -1.40 22.67
CA SER A 4 -0.37 -0.76 22.03
C SER A 4 -1.03 -1.73 21.05
N ASN A 5 -2.05 -2.42 21.54
CA ASN A 5 -2.97 -3.23 20.76
C ASN A 5 -3.85 -2.29 19.91
N PRO A 6 -3.87 -2.38 18.57
CA PRO A 6 -4.63 -1.45 17.75
C PRO A 6 -6.04 -1.99 17.52
N ARG A 7 -6.83 -2.21 18.57
CA ARG A 7 -8.24 -2.59 18.41
C ARG A 7 -9.07 -1.96 19.53
N HIS A 8 -10.04 -1.15 19.13
CA HIS A 8 -10.95 -0.33 19.93
C HIS A 8 -10.40 1.03 20.37
N ASN A 9 -10.71 2.05 19.58
CA ASN A 9 -10.95 3.37 20.16
C ASN A 9 -12.18 3.19 21.11
N PRO A 10 -12.04 3.30 22.44
CA PRO A 10 -13.13 3.02 23.39
C PRO A 10 -14.35 3.94 23.22
N SER A 11 -14.20 4.98 22.40
CA SER A 11 -15.17 6.05 22.16
C SER A 11 -16.01 5.86 20.89
N GLY A 12 -15.75 4.83 20.08
CA GLY A 12 -16.42 4.69 18.77
C GLY A 12 -16.05 5.78 17.75
N LEU A 13 -15.13 6.69 18.08
CA LEU A 13 -14.67 7.71 17.13
C LEU A 13 -13.80 7.07 16.04
N ARG A 14 -14.16 7.32 14.78
CA ARG A 14 -13.33 6.98 13.63
C ARG A 14 -12.04 7.81 13.69
N VAL A 15 -10.89 7.15 13.65
CA VAL A 15 -9.58 7.81 13.46
C VAL A 15 -9.57 8.54 12.12
N SER A 16 -8.95 9.71 12.04
CA SER A 16 -8.84 10.48 10.80
C SER A 16 -7.92 9.77 9.79
N ARG A 17 -7.96 10.21 8.53
CA ARG A 17 -7.20 9.59 7.44
C ARG A 17 -5.69 9.73 7.64
N ASP A 18 -5.24 10.92 8.02
CA ASP A 18 -3.85 11.20 8.36
C ASP A 18 -3.37 10.37 9.57
N GLN A 19 -4.22 10.14 10.58
CA GLN A 19 -3.90 9.26 11.69
C GLN A 19 -3.60 7.82 11.25
N VAL A 20 -4.30 7.31 10.24
CA VAL A 20 -3.99 5.98 9.66
C VAL A 20 -2.64 5.98 8.98
N LEU A 21 -2.38 6.97 8.12
CA LEU A 21 -1.11 7.11 7.40
C LEU A 21 0.07 7.14 8.38
N VAL A 22 -0.04 7.97 9.42
CA VAL A 22 0.98 8.13 10.46
C VAL A 22 1.14 6.85 11.28
N ALA A 23 0.04 6.18 11.65
CA ALA A 23 0.10 4.95 12.43
C ALA A 23 0.86 3.84 11.69
N TYR A 24 0.60 3.62 10.40
CA TYR A 24 1.31 2.60 9.63
C TYR A 24 2.78 2.94 9.37
N ALA A 25 3.10 4.21 9.08
CA ALA A 25 4.49 4.64 8.95
C ALA A 25 5.26 4.45 10.26
N THR A 26 4.68 4.86 11.39
CA THR A 26 5.30 4.70 12.71
C THR A 26 5.50 3.23 13.06
N GLN A 27 4.52 2.38 12.78
CA GLN A 27 4.64 0.93 13.01
C GLN A 27 5.72 0.29 12.14
N MET A 28 5.81 0.67 10.86
CA MET A 28 6.86 0.17 9.97
C MET A 28 8.25 0.56 10.47
N ILE A 29 8.46 1.83 10.80
CA ILE A 29 9.73 2.34 11.33
C ILE A 29 10.10 1.62 12.64
N ALA A 30 9.13 1.44 13.55
CA ALA A 30 9.39 0.82 14.85
C ALA A 30 9.67 -0.69 14.80
N ARG A 31 9.24 -1.39 13.74
CA ARG A 31 9.31 -2.86 13.64
C ARG A 31 10.24 -3.38 12.55
N THR A 32 10.87 -2.48 11.80
CA THR A 32 11.85 -2.83 10.75
C THR A 32 13.18 -2.14 11.04
N GLN A 33 14.16 -2.34 10.16
CA GLN A 33 15.44 -1.63 10.23
C GLN A 33 15.40 -0.25 9.54
N LEU A 34 14.24 0.15 9.01
CA LEU A 34 14.07 1.44 8.34
C LEU A 34 13.99 2.56 9.36
N SER A 35 14.77 3.61 9.13
CA SER A 35 14.72 4.85 9.89
C SER A 35 13.63 5.79 9.38
N GLN A 36 13.35 6.84 10.16
CA GLN A 36 12.54 7.97 9.70
C GLN A 36 13.16 8.63 8.45
N ASP A 37 14.49 8.64 8.36
CA ASP A 37 15.20 9.23 7.23
C ASP A 37 14.99 8.41 5.96
N ASP A 38 15.04 7.08 6.06
CA ASP A 38 14.74 6.16 4.96
C ASP A 38 13.31 6.35 4.46
N PHE A 39 12.35 6.45 5.38
CA PHE A 39 10.95 6.71 5.03
C PHE A 39 10.78 8.07 4.33
N ALA A 40 11.41 9.12 4.85
CA ALA A 40 11.33 10.45 4.26
C ALA A 40 11.94 10.48 2.85
N GLN A 41 13.07 9.81 2.62
CA GLN A 41 13.67 9.71 1.30
C GLN A 41 12.76 8.95 0.32
N ALA A 42 12.21 7.81 0.75
CA ALA A 42 11.25 7.03 -0.04
C ALA A 42 10.01 7.87 -0.40
N LEU A 43 9.46 8.62 0.55
CA LEU A 43 8.34 9.53 0.31
C LEU A 43 8.68 10.61 -0.72
N SER A 44 9.88 11.19 -0.65
CA SER A 44 10.34 12.18 -1.62
C SER A 44 10.40 11.61 -3.03
N ALA A 45 10.95 10.40 -3.18
CA ALA A 45 11.04 9.71 -4.46
C ALA A 45 9.64 9.42 -5.04
N GLN A 46 8.71 8.92 -4.22
CA GLN A 46 7.34 8.65 -4.66
C GLN A 46 6.58 9.91 -5.08
N LEU A 47 6.81 11.04 -4.41
CA LEU A 47 6.20 12.32 -4.79
C LEU A 47 6.70 12.80 -6.16
N HIS A 48 8.00 12.65 -6.45
CA HIS A 48 8.56 12.98 -7.76
C HIS A 48 8.12 12.01 -8.86
N LEU A 49 7.90 10.74 -8.52
CA LEU A 49 7.40 9.74 -9.46
C LEU A 49 5.93 9.99 -9.84
N LEU A 50 5.07 10.23 -8.85
CA LEU A 50 3.62 10.30 -9.05
C LEU A 50 3.14 11.69 -9.49
N ILE A 51 3.72 12.75 -8.94
CA ILE A 51 3.23 14.13 -9.08
C ILE A 51 4.37 15.16 -9.16
N PRO A 52 5.29 15.04 -10.13
CA PRO A 52 6.54 15.82 -10.20
C PRO A 52 6.31 17.34 -10.17
N ILE A 53 5.31 17.84 -10.91
CA ILE A 53 5.00 19.28 -10.97
C ILE A 53 4.65 19.83 -9.58
N LYS A 54 3.85 19.08 -8.82
CA LYS A 54 3.42 19.48 -7.47
C LYS A 54 4.55 19.31 -6.46
N ALA A 55 5.36 18.26 -6.59
CA ALA A 55 6.53 18.03 -5.75
C ALA A 55 7.51 19.21 -5.85
N VAL A 56 7.81 19.67 -7.07
CA VAL A 56 8.65 20.86 -7.30
C VAL A 56 8.01 22.11 -6.71
N ALA A 57 6.73 22.37 -7.00
CA ALA A 57 6.03 23.55 -6.47
C ALA A 57 5.96 23.58 -4.92
N ALA A 58 5.90 22.41 -4.28
CA ALA A 58 5.89 22.26 -2.83
C ALA A 58 7.29 22.21 -2.19
N ASN A 59 8.35 22.42 -2.98
CA ASN A 59 9.74 22.33 -2.53
C ASN A 59 10.04 20.99 -1.84
N VAL A 60 9.66 19.89 -2.50
CA VAL A 60 10.05 18.52 -2.13
C VAL A 60 11.42 18.25 -2.77
N PRO A 61 12.45 17.85 -2.00
CA PRO A 61 13.78 17.66 -2.56
C PRO A 61 13.85 16.42 -3.47
N ASP A 62 14.43 16.56 -4.65
CA ASP A 62 14.83 15.42 -5.48
C ASP A 62 16.23 14.98 -5.03
N PHE A 63 16.31 13.98 -4.16
CA PHE A 63 17.58 13.50 -3.63
C PHE A 63 18.46 12.84 -4.69
N GLU A 64 17.88 12.23 -5.74
CA GLU A 64 18.64 11.65 -6.84
C GLU A 64 19.29 12.74 -7.71
N ALA A 65 18.56 13.82 -8.00
CA ALA A 65 19.13 14.97 -8.69
C ALA A 65 20.19 15.68 -7.82
N LEU A 66 19.92 15.89 -6.53
CA LEU A 66 20.85 16.54 -5.62
C LEU A 66 22.15 15.74 -5.44
N ALA A 67 22.07 14.42 -5.35
CA ALA A 67 23.24 13.55 -5.24
C ALA A 67 24.15 13.62 -6.48
N ARG A 68 23.59 13.88 -7.66
CA ARG A 68 24.36 14.07 -8.91
C ARG A 68 25.04 15.44 -9.00
N GLY A 69 24.51 16.46 -8.32
CA GLY A 69 24.96 17.85 -8.44
C GLY A 69 26.29 18.19 -7.75
N ASN A 70 26.88 17.26 -6.99
CA ASN A 70 28.11 17.44 -6.20
C ASN A 70 28.10 18.65 -5.23
N ASP A 71 26.93 19.24 -4.94
CA ASP A 71 26.73 20.29 -3.93
C ASP A 71 26.24 19.66 -2.62
N THR A 72 27.20 19.23 -1.80
CA THR A 72 26.93 18.61 -0.50
C THR A 72 26.20 19.55 0.45
N ALA A 73 26.44 20.86 0.37
CA ALA A 73 25.80 21.84 1.25
C ALA A 73 24.32 22.05 0.90
N ALA A 74 23.97 22.05 -0.39
CA ALA A 74 22.59 22.04 -0.83
C ALA A 74 21.88 20.73 -0.43
N PHE A 75 22.55 19.58 -0.61
CA PHE A 75 22.00 18.28 -0.22
C PHE A 75 21.64 18.25 1.29
N LEU A 76 22.59 18.60 2.17
CA LEU A 76 22.37 18.57 3.62
C LEU A 76 21.25 19.52 4.07
N ARG A 77 21.17 20.72 3.48
CA ARG A 77 20.09 21.68 3.80
C ARG A 77 18.73 21.16 3.37
N ALA A 78 18.65 20.60 2.16
CA ALA A 78 17.43 20.03 1.61
C ALA A 78 16.95 18.82 2.44
N SER A 79 17.86 17.89 2.79
CA SER A 79 17.58 16.76 3.66
C SER A 79 17.06 17.21 5.02
N GLY A 80 17.77 18.12 5.71
CA GLY A 80 17.36 18.58 7.03
C GLY A 80 15.99 19.28 7.02
N ALA A 81 15.69 20.09 5.99
CA ALA A 81 14.38 20.74 5.88
C ALA A 81 13.24 19.74 5.64
N TRP A 82 13.47 18.74 4.79
CA TRP A 82 12.50 17.70 4.48
C TRP A 82 12.25 16.76 5.65
N LEU A 83 13.32 16.29 6.32
CA LEU A 83 13.23 15.44 7.51
C LEU A 83 12.43 16.10 8.63
N ARG A 84 12.66 17.41 8.88
CA ARG A 84 11.86 18.17 9.84
C ARG A 84 10.39 18.20 9.43
N ARG A 85 10.09 18.43 8.15
CA ARG A 85 8.71 18.45 7.65
C ARG A 85 8.01 17.10 7.86
N VAL A 86 8.66 16.01 7.48
CA VAL A 86 8.13 14.64 7.66
C VAL A 86 7.99 14.30 9.15
N GLY A 87 8.93 14.71 9.99
CA GLY A 87 8.85 14.53 11.45
C GLY A 87 7.65 15.23 12.08
N ARG A 88 7.27 16.41 11.59
CA ARG A 88 6.07 17.13 12.06
C ARG A 88 4.78 16.42 11.66
N TRP A 89 4.75 15.75 10.51
CA TRP A 89 3.63 14.89 10.11
C TRP A 89 3.56 13.62 10.97
N LEU A 90 4.69 12.93 11.17
CA LEU A 90 4.75 11.70 11.96
C LEU A 90 4.42 11.93 13.45
N SER A 91 4.74 13.09 13.99
CA SER A 91 4.38 13.46 15.37
C SER A 91 2.93 13.95 15.50
N GLY A 92 2.23 14.19 14.40
CA GLY A 92 0.90 14.80 14.40
C GLY A 92 0.89 16.30 14.74
N GLU A 93 2.06 16.95 14.77
CA GLU A 93 2.15 18.41 14.97
C GLU A 93 1.47 19.17 13.82
N VAL A 94 1.54 18.60 12.62
CA VAL A 94 0.89 19.13 11.41
C VAL A 94 0.14 18.02 10.70
N GLU A 95 -1.07 18.32 10.23
CA GLU A 95 -1.87 17.40 9.42
C GLU A 95 -1.15 17.02 8.13
N VAL A 96 -1.24 15.74 7.75
CA VAL A 96 -0.71 15.25 6.47
C VAL A 96 -1.53 15.84 5.32
N PRO A 97 -0.91 16.61 4.40
CA PRO A 97 -1.63 17.17 3.26
C PRO A 97 -2.23 16.08 2.39
N GLY A 98 -3.50 16.23 2.00
CA GLY A 98 -4.20 15.16 1.27
C GLY A 98 -3.61 14.79 -0.09
N TRP A 99 -2.79 15.65 -0.69
CA TRP A 99 -2.12 15.36 -1.95
C TRP A 99 -0.90 14.43 -1.81
N ILE A 100 -0.44 14.18 -0.58
CA ILE A 100 0.70 13.31 -0.28
C ILE A 100 0.25 11.87 -0.03
N GLU A 101 -1.05 11.64 0.24
CA GLU A 101 -1.59 10.34 0.66
C GLU A 101 -1.12 9.17 -0.21
N GLU A 102 -1.27 9.26 -1.54
CA GLU A 102 -0.88 8.17 -2.44
C GLU A 102 0.63 7.88 -2.33
N ALA A 103 1.47 8.91 -2.41
CA ALA A 103 2.92 8.76 -2.26
C ALA A 103 3.32 8.25 -0.87
N TRP A 104 2.57 8.60 0.17
CA TRP A 104 2.76 8.08 1.52
C TRP A 104 2.51 6.59 1.59
N VAL A 105 1.39 6.12 1.03
CA VAL A 105 1.09 4.69 0.94
C VAL A 105 2.15 3.98 0.11
N GLN A 106 2.59 4.53 -1.02
CA GLN A 106 3.65 3.95 -1.86
C GLN A 106 5.04 3.94 -1.21
N ALA A 107 5.29 4.81 -0.22
CA ALA A 107 6.53 4.81 0.56
C ALA A 107 6.54 3.76 1.68
N LEU A 108 5.38 3.19 2.03
CA LEU A 108 5.31 2.04 2.92
C LEU A 108 5.74 0.77 2.17
N THR A 109 6.31 -0.19 2.89
CA THR A 109 6.79 -1.45 2.29
C THR A 109 6.09 -2.67 2.88
N GLY A 110 6.12 -3.77 2.12
CA GLY A 110 5.61 -5.07 2.56
C GLY A 110 4.14 -5.03 2.99
N GLU A 111 3.86 -5.61 4.16
CA GLU A 111 2.51 -5.70 4.73
C GLU A 111 1.95 -4.37 5.23
N TYR A 112 2.80 -3.40 5.59
CA TYR A 112 2.35 -2.11 6.12
C TYR A 112 1.61 -1.30 5.07
N GLN A 113 2.11 -1.34 3.84
CA GLN A 113 1.43 -0.73 2.70
C GLN A 113 0.08 -1.42 2.42
N GLU A 114 0.04 -2.75 2.41
CA GLU A 114 -1.20 -3.50 2.15
C GLU A 114 -2.28 -3.21 3.19
N ARG A 115 -1.89 -3.23 4.47
CA ARG A 115 -2.79 -2.97 5.58
C ARG A 115 -3.25 -1.51 5.59
N CYS A 116 -2.35 -0.57 5.32
CA CYS A 116 -2.70 0.85 5.21
C CYS A 116 -3.72 1.09 4.09
N LEU A 117 -3.47 0.58 2.89
CA LEU A 117 -4.39 0.71 1.75
C LEU A 117 -5.75 0.06 2.05
N ASN A 118 -5.77 -1.13 2.63
CA ASN A 118 -7.01 -1.82 3.01
C ASN A 118 -7.79 -1.05 4.07
N GLU A 119 -7.12 -0.51 5.07
CA GLU A 119 -7.78 0.27 6.12
C GLU A 119 -8.40 1.55 5.54
N LEU A 120 -7.67 2.26 4.67
CA LEU A 120 -8.18 3.44 3.96
C LEU A 120 -9.39 3.10 3.08
N ALA A 121 -9.31 2.05 2.27
CA ALA A 121 -10.39 1.60 1.40
C ALA A 121 -11.64 1.18 2.19
N SER A 122 -11.44 0.47 3.31
CA SER A 122 -12.53 -0.09 4.11
C SER A 122 -13.45 0.96 4.74
N ARG A 123 -12.95 2.19 4.91
CA ARG A 123 -13.74 3.34 5.39
C ARG A 123 -14.88 3.69 4.44
N HIS A 124 -14.73 3.34 3.17
CA HIS A 124 -15.71 3.55 2.11
C HIS A 124 -16.41 2.26 1.68
N GLY A 125 -16.26 1.16 2.45
CA GLY A 125 -16.81 -0.15 2.09
C GLY A 125 -16.08 -0.82 0.91
N LEU A 126 -14.84 -0.42 0.64
CA LEU A 126 -14.00 -0.97 -0.43
C LEU A 126 -12.88 -1.84 0.15
N THR A 127 -12.34 -2.74 -0.67
CA THR A 127 -11.17 -3.56 -0.36
C THR A 127 -9.99 -3.12 -1.24
N GLY A 128 -8.83 -2.88 -0.65
CA GLY A 128 -7.63 -2.43 -1.35
C GLY A 128 -6.94 -3.60 -2.05
N ALA A 129 -6.90 -3.59 -3.39
CA ALA A 129 -6.18 -4.57 -4.19
C ALA A 129 -5.00 -3.90 -4.91
N ARG A 130 -3.81 -4.52 -4.92
CA ARG A 130 -2.69 -3.99 -5.72
C ARG A 130 -2.85 -4.35 -7.19
N ALA A 131 -2.43 -3.46 -8.07
CA ALA A 131 -2.10 -3.87 -9.43
C ALA A 131 -0.85 -4.76 -9.37
N LEU A 132 -0.90 -5.93 -10.01
CA LEU A 132 0.30 -6.77 -10.15
C LEU A 132 1.21 -6.11 -11.20
N GLU A 133 2.29 -5.47 -10.75
CA GLU A 133 3.31 -4.93 -11.65
C GLU A 133 4.32 -6.03 -12.07
N GLY A 134 4.67 -6.04 -13.36
CA GLY A 134 5.80 -6.83 -13.90
C GLY A 134 5.59 -8.35 -14.01
N ASN A 135 6.71 -9.07 -13.96
CA ASN A 135 6.85 -10.52 -14.21
C ASN A 135 6.50 -11.38 -12.98
N ALA A 136 5.57 -10.93 -12.13
CA ALA A 136 5.13 -11.70 -10.97
C ALA A 136 4.60 -13.06 -11.45
N CYS A 137 5.22 -14.16 -11.01
CA CYS A 137 4.83 -15.51 -11.43
C CYS A 137 3.36 -15.74 -11.08
N PRO A 138 2.46 -15.91 -12.07
CA PRO A 138 1.03 -16.08 -11.82
C PRO A 138 0.73 -17.25 -10.88
N VAL A 139 1.54 -18.31 -10.94
CA VAL A 139 1.47 -19.48 -10.06
C VAL A 139 1.81 -19.11 -8.61
N GLY A 140 2.79 -18.24 -8.38
CA GLY A 140 3.14 -17.78 -7.03
C GLY A 140 2.03 -16.95 -6.38
N VAL A 141 1.41 -16.05 -7.15
CA VAL A 141 0.27 -15.23 -6.68
C VAL A 141 -0.94 -16.11 -6.37
N PHE A 142 -1.25 -17.07 -7.26
CA PHE A 142 -2.34 -18.02 -7.04
C PHE A 142 -2.07 -18.92 -5.81
N GLY A 143 -0.84 -19.40 -5.64
CA GLY A 143 -0.44 -20.17 -4.45
C GLY A 143 -0.61 -19.39 -3.15
N GLN A 144 -0.24 -18.10 -3.14
CA GLN A 144 -0.47 -17.22 -1.98
C GLN A 144 -1.97 -17.01 -1.71
N LEU A 145 -2.80 -16.88 -2.75
CA LEU A 145 -4.26 -16.80 -2.60
C LEU A 145 -4.80 -18.07 -1.94
N VAL A 146 -4.40 -19.25 -2.42
CA VAL A 146 -4.83 -20.55 -1.85
C VAL A 146 -4.38 -20.69 -0.40
N ALA A 147 -3.13 -20.32 -0.08
CA ALA A 147 -2.62 -20.38 1.28
C ALA A 147 -3.39 -19.45 2.24
N ARG A 148 -3.64 -18.21 1.83
CA ARG A 148 -4.43 -17.24 2.63
C ARG A 148 -5.87 -17.69 2.80
N LEU A 149 -6.48 -18.26 1.76
CA LEU A 149 -7.82 -18.83 1.85
C LEU A 149 -7.85 -19.98 2.87
N GLY A 150 -6.87 -20.89 2.82
CA GLY A 150 -6.76 -21.98 3.81
C GLY A 150 -6.69 -21.47 5.25
N GLN A 151 -5.84 -20.47 5.52
CA GLN A 151 -5.74 -19.82 6.84
C GLN A 151 -7.06 -19.13 7.25
N THR A 152 -7.79 -18.57 6.28
CA THR A 152 -9.10 -17.95 6.55
C THR A 152 -10.15 -19.00 6.87
N VAL A 153 -10.13 -20.13 6.17
CA VAL A 153 -11.01 -21.28 6.41
C VAL A 153 -10.76 -21.87 7.80
N GLU A 154 -9.51 -21.98 8.25
CA GLU A 154 -9.18 -22.47 9.59
C GLU A 154 -9.86 -21.64 10.69
N LEU A 155 -9.66 -20.31 10.68
CA LEU A 155 -10.32 -19.41 11.64
C LEU A 155 -11.85 -19.40 11.46
N GLY A 156 -12.31 -19.41 10.21
CA GLY A 156 -13.74 -19.47 9.90
C GLY A 156 -14.40 -20.76 10.36
N SER A 157 -13.67 -21.87 10.47
CA SER A 157 -14.22 -23.15 10.96
C SER A 157 -14.50 -23.10 12.45
N GLU A 158 -13.71 -22.34 13.21
CA GLU A 158 -13.95 -22.10 14.64
C GLU A 158 -15.19 -21.23 14.85
N ILE A 159 -15.28 -20.13 14.09
CA ILE A 159 -16.40 -19.18 14.15
C ILE A 159 -17.71 -19.82 13.67
N LEU A 160 -17.68 -20.59 12.59
CA LEU A 160 -18.87 -21.17 11.97
C LEU A 160 -19.22 -22.56 12.52
N ALA A 161 -18.57 -23.00 13.60
CA ALA A 161 -18.69 -24.36 14.12
C ALA A 161 -20.12 -24.73 14.53
N ASP A 162 -20.87 -23.75 15.05
CA ASP A 162 -22.26 -23.92 15.48
C ASP A 162 -23.29 -23.53 14.39
N GLY A 163 -22.80 -23.15 13.21
CA GLY A 163 -23.59 -22.73 12.06
C GLY A 163 -24.18 -21.32 12.16
N LYS A 164 -23.76 -20.50 13.14
CA LYS A 164 -24.20 -19.12 13.32
C LYS A 164 -22.99 -18.22 13.50
N ILE A 165 -23.22 -16.91 13.36
CA ILE A 165 -22.27 -15.89 13.78
C ILE A 165 -22.99 -15.06 14.83
N ASP A 166 -22.56 -15.12 16.08
CA ASP A 166 -23.23 -14.46 17.19
C ASP A 166 -22.26 -13.78 18.18
N GLU A 167 -22.77 -13.42 19.37
CA GLU A 167 -22.01 -12.70 20.40
C GLU A 167 -20.76 -13.47 20.86
N GLY A 168 -20.79 -14.81 20.78
CA GLY A 168 -19.66 -15.68 21.13
C GLY A 168 -18.44 -15.48 20.22
N ASP A 169 -18.67 -15.06 18.97
CA ASP A 169 -17.62 -14.91 17.96
C ASP A 169 -16.96 -13.54 17.97
N LEU A 170 -17.57 -12.55 18.64
CA LEU A 170 -17.11 -11.16 18.66
C LEU A 170 -15.59 -10.99 18.88
N PRO A 171 -14.91 -11.79 19.73
CA PRO A 171 -13.46 -11.71 19.88
C PRO A 171 -12.66 -12.08 18.61
N LEU A 172 -13.17 -13.00 17.80
CA LEU A 172 -12.52 -13.55 16.61
C LEU A 172 -12.90 -12.80 15.31
N LEU A 173 -14.10 -12.20 15.27
CA LEU A 173 -14.61 -11.51 14.07
C LEU A 173 -13.68 -10.44 13.49
N PRO A 174 -12.99 -9.59 14.28
CA PRO A 174 -12.07 -8.60 13.71
C PRO A 174 -10.97 -9.23 12.87
N GLU A 175 -10.35 -10.29 13.36
CA GLU A 175 -9.30 -11.00 12.63
C GLU A 175 -9.86 -11.75 11.42
N PHE A 176 -11.05 -12.33 11.55
CA PHE A 176 -11.71 -13.01 10.44
C PHE A 176 -12.04 -12.06 9.29
N ILE A 177 -12.56 -10.87 9.60
CA ILE A 177 -12.82 -9.80 8.62
C ILE A 177 -11.53 -9.36 7.94
N ASP A 178 -10.43 -9.18 8.69
CA ASP A 178 -9.13 -8.79 8.13
C ASP A 178 -8.62 -9.86 7.15
N ARG A 179 -8.74 -11.15 7.50
CA ARG A 179 -8.33 -12.28 6.64
C ARG A 179 -9.20 -12.37 5.38
N LEU A 180 -10.52 -12.20 5.50
CA LEU A 180 -11.45 -12.18 4.35
C LEU A 180 -11.12 -11.04 3.37
N LYS A 181 -10.93 -9.82 3.87
CA LYS A 181 -10.52 -8.67 3.04
C LYS A 181 -9.19 -8.93 2.33
N ALA A 182 -8.24 -9.57 3.00
CA ALA A 182 -6.95 -9.90 2.40
C ALA A 182 -7.09 -10.93 1.25
N VAL A 183 -8.04 -11.87 1.34
CA VAL A 183 -8.37 -12.81 0.25
C VAL A 183 -9.06 -12.08 -0.90
N GLU A 184 -10.07 -11.26 -0.62
CA GLU A 184 -10.76 -10.44 -1.63
C GLU A 184 -9.80 -9.55 -2.42
N ALA A 185 -8.87 -8.89 -1.72
CA ALA A 185 -7.82 -8.09 -2.33
C ALA A 185 -7.06 -8.90 -3.38
N ARG A 186 -6.58 -10.10 -3.02
CA ARG A 186 -5.81 -10.98 -3.93
C ARG A 186 -6.61 -11.48 -5.12
N CYS A 187 -7.89 -11.79 -4.92
CA CYS A 187 -8.79 -12.07 -6.04
C CYS A 187 -8.87 -10.88 -7.01
N GLY A 188 -8.98 -9.66 -6.46
CA GLY A 188 -8.95 -8.42 -7.23
C GLY A 188 -7.69 -8.26 -8.07
N GLU A 189 -6.51 -8.52 -7.49
CA GLU A 189 -5.23 -8.40 -8.19
C GLU A 189 -5.11 -9.39 -9.36
N LEU A 190 -5.47 -10.65 -9.12
CA LEU A 190 -5.43 -11.70 -10.14
C LEU A 190 -6.42 -11.41 -11.28
N ARG A 191 -7.61 -10.90 -10.94
CA ARG A 191 -8.61 -10.45 -11.91
C ARG A 191 -8.07 -9.32 -12.78
N THR A 192 -7.47 -8.29 -12.20
CA THR A 192 -6.87 -7.18 -12.95
C THR A 192 -5.80 -7.69 -13.92
N LYS A 193 -4.94 -8.61 -13.49
CA LYS A 193 -3.93 -9.21 -14.37
C LYS A 193 -4.53 -10.00 -15.53
N ALA A 194 -5.58 -10.78 -15.29
CA ALA A 194 -6.30 -11.48 -16.34
C ALA A 194 -6.93 -10.50 -17.35
N GLN A 195 -7.55 -9.42 -16.86
CA GLN A 195 -8.14 -8.36 -17.71
C GLN A 195 -7.07 -7.66 -18.56
N MET A 196 -5.89 -7.36 -17.99
CA MET A 196 -4.77 -6.78 -18.74
C MET A 196 -4.26 -7.71 -19.85
N ALA A 197 -4.18 -9.03 -19.59
CA ALA A 197 -3.78 -10.00 -20.60
C ALA A 197 -4.76 -10.03 -21.78
N MET A 198 -6.07 -10.01 -21.50
CA MET A 198 -7.12 -9.95 -22.54
C MET A 198 -7.05 -8.67 -23.38
N ALA A 199 -6.78 -7.52 -22.75
CA ALA A 199 -6.64 -6.24 -23.45
C ALA A 199 -5.41 -6.22 -24.37
N ASN A 200 -4.30 -6.83 -23.94
CA ASN A 200 -3.07 -6.91 -24.74
C ASN A 200 -3.22 -7.82 -25.97
N GLU A 201 -3.96 -8.93 -25.87
CA GLU A 201 -4.28 -9.79 -27.03
C GLU A 201 -5.15 -9.08 -28.07
N SER A 202 -6.07 -8.24 -27.63
CA SER A 202 -6.97 -7.45 -28.50
C SER A 202 -6.24 -6.36 -29.32
N THR A 203 -4.97 -6.09 -29.00
CA THR A 203 -4.17 -5.01 -29.62
C THR A 203 -3.03 -5.54 -30.50
N SER A 204 -2.87 -6.86 -30.68
CA SER A 204 -1.90 -7.42 -31.62
C SER A 204 -2.40 -7.26 -33.07
N PRO A 205 -1.70 -6.51 -33.95
CA PRO A 205 -2.11 -6.40 -35.35
C PRO A 205 -1.88 -7.72 -36.06
N VAL A 206 -2.95 -8.27 -36.65
CA VAL A 206 -2.88 -9.39 -37.60
C VAL A 206 -1.93 -8.99 -38.72
N ALA A 207 -0.77 -9.66 -38.80
CA ALA A 207 0.19 -9.43 -39.87
C ALA A 207 -0.45 -9.74 -41.24
N PRO A 208 -0.31 -8.87 -42.26
CA PRO A 208 -0.91 -9.11 -43.56
C PRO A 208 -0.25 -10.33 -44.23
N VAL A 209 -1.08 -11.29 -44.63
CA VAL A 209 -0.69 -12.45 -45.44
C VAL A 209 -0.02 -11.96 -46.72
N ARG A 210 1.27 -12.22 -46.86
CA ARG A 210 2.08 -11.81 -48.01
C ARG A 210 1.61 -12.59 -49.24
N ALA A 211 0.92 -11.91 -50.16
CA ALA A 211 0.50 -12.49 -51.43
C ALA A 211 1.74 -12.98 -52.22
N VAL A 212 1.79 -14.28 -52.47
CA VAL A 212 2.78 -14.92 -53.34
C VAL A 212 2.50 -14.47 -54.78
N ARG A 213 3.43 -13.68 -55.35
CA ARG A 213 3.42 -13.39 -56.78
C ARG A 213 3.92 -14.62 -57.53
N THR A 214 3.00 -15.31 -58.21
CA THR A 214 3.32 -16.27 -59.29
C THR A 214 3.88 -15.50 -60.49
N ARG A 215 4.95 -16.05 -61.08
CA ARG A 215 5.64 -15.54 -62.27
C ARG A 215 4.81 -15.71 -63.52
#